data_AF-A0A438I401-F1
#
_entry.id   AF-A0A438I401-F1
#
_cell.length_a   1.000
_cell.length_b   1.000
_cell.length_c   1.000
_cell.angle_alpha   90.00
_cell.angle_beta   90.00
_cell.angle_gamma   90.00
#
_symmetry.space_group_name_H-M   'P 1'
#
loop_
_entity.id
_entity.type
_entity.pdbx_description
1 polymer ?
#
loop_
_entity_poly.entity_id
_entity_poly.type
_entity_poly.pdbx_seq_one_letter_code
_entity_poly.pdbx_strand_id
1 'polypeptide(L)'
;MSYWEERREKQLGISKSGSMELCILSWNVRGINEGDKHGVINSLIRSHSVDLVCLEETKVQRMSASLVRSLGVDRCLEWGGSGS
;
A
#
# COMPACT_ATOMS: atom_id res chain seq x y z
N MET A 1 5.48 -1.70 -20.99
CA MET A 1 6.00 -1.23 -19.70
C MET A 1 7.07 -0.20 -19.96
N SER A 2 6.84 1.06 -19.58
CA SER A 2 7.88 2.10 -19.74
C SER A 2 8.91 1.99 -18.62
N TYR A 3 10.14 2.46 -18.85
CA TYR A 3 11.19 2.53 -17.83
C TYR A 3 10.73 3.19 -16.51
N TRP A 4 9.88 4.21 -16.64
CA TRP A 4 9.30 4.93 -15.51
C TRP A 4 8.35 4.08 -14.68
N GLU A 5 7.64 3.17 -15.32
CA GLU A 5 6.76 2.20 -14.68
C GLU A 5 7.57 1.16 -13.91
N GLU A 6 8.58 0.56 -14.54
CA GLU A 6 9.43 -0.44 -13.88
C GLU A 6 10.17 0.15 -12.67
N ARG A 7 10.65 1.40 -12.78
CA ARG A 7 11.32 2.08 -11.67
C ARG A 7 10.36 2.40 -10.53
N ARG A 8 9.10 2.70 -10.83
CA ARG A 8 8.03 2.90 -9.84
C ARG A 8 7.66 1.58 -9.16
N GLU A 9 7.49 0.49 -9.92
CA GLU A 9 7.20 -0.84 -9.35
C GLU A 9 8.31 -1.30 -8.40
N LYS A 10 9.58 -1.06 -8.75
CA LYS A 10 10.73 -1.34 -7.87
C LYS A 10 10.74 -0.49 -6.60
N GLN A 11 10.40 0.79 -6.69
CA GLN A 11 10.30 1.66 -5.50
C GLN A 11 9.14 1.27 -4.58
N LEU A 12 8.09 0.67 -5.14
CA LEU A 12 6.89 0.24 -4.45
C LEU A 12 6.91 -1.26 -4.07
N GLY A 13 8.04 -1.94 -4.29
CA GLY A 13 8.23 -3.34 -3.92
C GLY A 13 7.18 -4.30 -4.50
N ILE A 14 6.67 -4.05 -5.71
CA ILE A 14 5.64 -4.89 -6.31
C ILE A 14 6.22 -6.24 -6.73
N SER A 15 5.63 -7.34 -6.24
CA SER A 15 6.03 -8.71 -6.59
C SER A 15 4.82 -9.53 -7.03
N LYS A 16 5.02 -10.40 -8.03
CA LYS A 16 4.02 -11.34 -8.57
C LYS A 16 4.56 -12.77 -8.53
N SER A 17 3.84 -13.70 -7.90
CA SER A 17 4.21 -15.13 -7.90
C SER A 17 3.49 -15.94 -8.99
N GLY A 18 4.18 -16.87 -9.65
CA GLY A 18 3.60 -17.73 -10.69
C GLY A 18 2.92 -18.97 -10.11
N SER A 19 1.58 -18.99 -10.12
CA SER A 19 0.64 -20.14 -10.01
C SER A 19 -0.70 -19.68 -9.43
N MET A 20 -0.66 -18.62 -8.62
CA MET A 20 -1.75 -17.72 -8.27
C MET A 20 -1.14 -16.32 -8.38
N GLU A 21 -1.67 -15.44 -9.24
CA GLU A 21 -1.12 -14.10 -9.49
C GLU A 21 -1.29 -13.18 -8.28
N LEU A 22 -0.73 -13.56 -7.13
CA LEU A 22 -0.75 -12.77 -5.92
C LEU A 22 0.16 -11.55 -6.14
N CYS A 23 -0.42 -10.37 -6.15
CA CYS A 23 0.26 -9.10 -6.29
C CYS A 23 0.38 -8.44 -4.91
N ILE A 24 1.61 -8.34 -4.40
CA ILE A 24 1.90 -7.69 -3.12
C ILE A 24 2.54 -6.33 -3.41
N LEU A 25 1.98 -5.27 -2.83
CA LEU A 25 2.52 -3.91 -2.84
C LEU A 25 3.14 -3.61 -1.48
N SER A 26 4.43 -3.29 -1.41
CA SER A 26 5.08 -2.87 -0.16
C SER A 26 5.68 -1.49 -0.29
N TRP A 27 5.07 -0.51 0.39
CA TRP A 27 5.47 0.88 0.26
C TRP A 27 5.73 1.55 1.61
N ASN A 28 6.94 2.08 1.75
CA ASN A 28 7.28 3.01 2.80
C ASN A 28 6.80 4.43 2.46
N VAL A 29 5.71 4.86 3.12
CA VAL A 29 5.00 6.11 2.82
C VAL A 29 5.60 7.34 3.50
N ARG A 30 6.40 7.15 4.56
CA ARG A 30 7.00 8.23 5.39
C ARG A 30 6.01 9.31 5.86
N GLY A 31 4.76 8.96 6.08
CA GLY A 31 3.66 9.86 6.42
C GLY A 31 2.55 9.81 5.38
N ILE A 32 1.44 9.15 5.69
CA ILE A 32 0.33 8.97 4.73
C ILE A 32 -0.52 10.24 4.57
N ASN A 33 -0.62 11.05 5.64
CA ASN A 33 -1.37 12.31 5.64
C ASN A 33 -0.60 13.48 4.99
N GLU A 34 0.67 13.28 4.61
CA GLU A 34 1.45 14.30 3.91
C GLU A 34 1.26 14.15 2.39
N GLY A 35 0.52 15.07 1.79
CA GLY A 35 0.19 15.08 0.36
C GLY A 35 -0.96 14.16 -0.03
N ASP A 36 -1.29 14.11 -1.33
CA ASP A 36 -2.42 13.33 -1.87
C ASP A 36 -2.08 11.83 -2.08
N LYS A 37 -1.40 11.23 -1.09
CA LYS A 37 -0.88 9.85 -1.18
C LYS A 37 -1.99 8.80 -1.18
N HIS A 38 -3.16 9.13 -0.62
CA HIS A 38 -4.31 8.23 -0.61
C HIS A 38 -4.81 7.96 -2.03
N GLY A 39 -4.86 8.99 -2.88
CA GLY A 39 -5.20 8.86 -4.29
C GLY A 39 -4.20 7.99 -5.06
N VAL A 40 -2.90 8.11 -4.73
CA VAL A 40 -1.84 7.29 -5.34
C VAL A 40 -2.00 5.82 -4.97
N ILE A 41 -2.24 5.50 -3.69
CA ILE A 41 -2.45 4.12 -3.21
C ILE A 41 -3.68 3.52 -3.86
N ASN A 42 -4.80 4.25 -3.88
CA ASN A 42 -6.02 3.78 -4.52
C ASN A 42 -5.81 3.52 -6.03
N SER A 43 -5.10 4.42 -6.73
CA SER A 43 -4.77 4.21 -8.14
C SER A 43 -3.87 2.98 -8.36
N LEU A 44 -2.90 2.74 -7.49
CA LEU A 44 -2.02 1.58 -7.54
C LEU A 44 -2.78 0.27 -7.36
N ILE A 45 -3.64 0.20 -6.34
CA ILE A 45 -4.46 -0.98 -6.06
C ILE A 45 -5.33 -1.32 -7.27
N ARG A 46 -6.01 -0.33 -7.85
CA ARG A 46 -6.86 -0.55 -9.04
C ARG A 46 -6.05 -0.91 -10.28
N SER A 47 -4.87 -0.33 -10.47
CA SER A 47 -4.08 -0.51 -11.68
C SER A 47 -3.31 -1.84 -11.72
N HIS A 48 -2.95 -2.40 -10.56
CA HIS A 48 -2.11 -3.60 -10.48
C HIS A 48 -2.86 -4.82 -9.92
N SER A 49 -4.17 -4.69 -9.68
CA SER A 49 -5.00 -5.71 -9.02
C SER A 49 -4.32 -6.27 -7.77
N VAL A 50 -3.89 -5.37 -6.89
CA VAL A 50 -3.08 -5.73 -5.71
C VAL A 50 -3.94 -6.51 -4.72
N ASP A 51 -3.49 -7.70 -4.31
CA ASP A 51 -4.15 -8.54 -3.32
C ASP A 51 -3.79 -8.15 -1.88
N LEU A 52 -2.55 -7.68 -1.68
CA LEU A 52 -2.02 -7.31 -0.37
C LEU A 52 -1.22 -6.01 -0.43
N VAL A 53 -1.54 -5.07 0.46
CA VAL A 53 -0.83 -3.80 0.60
C VAL A 53 -0.16 -3.73 1.98
N CYS A 54 1.15 -3.53 1.99
CA CYS A 54 1.95 -3.26 3.18
C CYS A 54 2.40 -1.80 3.17
N LEU A 55 2.02 -1.03 4.19
CA LEU A 55 2.42 0.38 4.33
C LEU A 55 3.32 0.56 5.55
N GLU A 56 4.53 1.07 5.34
CA GLU A 56 5.51 1.33 6.39
C GLU A 56 5.68 2.83 6.67
N GLU A 57 6.11 3.18 7.88
CA GLU A 57 6.33 4.58 8.32
C GLU A 57 5.13 5.51 8.03
N THR A 58 3.90 5.03 8.27
CA THR A 58 2.66 5.79 7.99
C THR A 58 2.53 7.07 8.82
N LYS A 59 3.21 7.13 9.97
CA LYS A 59 3.15 8.22 10.96
C LYS A 59 1.73 8.55 11.43
N VAL A 60 0.79 7.62 11.25
CA VAL A 60 -0.56 7.72 11.78
C VAL A 60 -0.60 6.99 13.12
N GLN A 61 -1.15 7.62 14.16
CA GLN A 61 -1.25 6.97 15.47
C GLN A 61 -2.15 5.73 15.48
N ARG A 62 -3.21 5.72 14.66
CA ARG A 62 -4.15 4.61 14.51
C ARG A 62 -4.65 4.53 13.09
N MET A 63 -4.63 3.34 12.50
CA MET A 63 -5.32 3.09 11.23
C MET A 63 -6.84 3.09 11.46
N SER A 64 -7.49 4.22 11.16
CA SER A 64 -8.95 4.33 11.30
C SER A 64 -9.69 3.63 10.16
N ALA A 65 -10.90 3.12 10.41
CA ALA A 65 -11.73 2.53 9.37
C ALA A 65 -12.07 3.50 8.22
N SER A 66 -12.06 4.82 8.48
CA SER A 66 -12.21 5.84 7.43
C SER A 66 -10.96 5.95 6.55
N LEU A 67 -9.77 5.87 7.14
CA LEU A 67 -8.50 5.85 6.41
C LEU A 67 -8.43 4.60 5.51
N VAL A 68 -8.71 3.43 6.07
CA VAL A 68 -8.71 2.14 5.35
C VAL A 68 -9.65 2.17 4.14
N ARG A 69 -10.88 2.66 4.31
CA ARG A 69 -11.82 2.86 3.18
C ARG A 69 -11.31 3.83 2.14
N SER A 70 -10.67 4.94 2.55
CA SER A 70 -10.16 5.93 1.60
C SER A 70 -9.04 5.38 0.70
N LEU A 71 -8.31 4.38 1.19
CA LEU A 71 -7.27 3.68 0.44
C LEU A 71 -7.84 2.66 -0.55
N GLY A 72 -9.15 2.36 -0.51
CA GLY A 72 -9.77 1.39 -1.39
C GLY A 72 -9.55 -0.06 -0.98
N VAL A 73 -9.21 -0.30 0.30
CA VAL A 73 -9.08 -1.65 0.87
C VAL A 73 -10.21 -1.92 1.87
N ASP A 74 -10.64 -3.19 1.93
CA ASP A 74 -11.80 -3.60 2.75
C ASP A 74 -11.42 -3.89 4.21
N ARG A 75 -10.22 -4.44 4.42
CA ARG A 75 -9.72 -4.86 5.74
C ARG A 75 -8.29 -4.39 5.94
N CYS A 76 -7.99 -3.99 7.17
CA CYS A 76 -6.64 -3.61 7.60
C CYS A 76 -6.23 -4.51 8.77
N LEU A 77 -5.03 -5.07 8.67
CA LEU A 77 -4.38 -5.79 9.76
C LEU A 77 -3.36 -4.84 10.40
N GLU A 78 -3.66 -4.32 11.59
CA GLU A 78 -2.65 -3.62 12.39
C GLU A 78 -1.77 -4.67 13.09
N TRP A 79 -0.49 -4.73 12.72
CA TRP A 79 0.48 -5.48 13.50
C TRP A 79 0.88 -4.64 14.72
N GLY A 80 0.20 -4.86 15.84
CA GLY A 80 0.50 -4.18 17.09
C GLY A 80 1.84 -4.63 17.65
N GLY A 81 2.83 -3.73 17.62
CA GLY A 81 3.84 -3.71 18.66
C GLY A 81 3.11 -3.49 19.99
N SER A 82 3.27 -4.44 20.91
CA SER A 82 2.67 -4.43 22.24
C SER A 82 2.71 -3.03 22.84
N GLY A 83 1.54 -2.52 23.24
CA GLY A 83 1.46 -1.35 24.08
C GLY A 83 2.29 -1.56 25.35
N SER A 84 3.09 -0.57 25.68
CA SER A 84 3.66 -0.33 27.01
C SER A 84 3.67 1.18 27.19
#